data_AF-A0A497JNV4-F1
#
_entry.id   AF-A0A497JNV4-F1
#
_cell.length_a   1.000
_cell.length_b   1.000
_cell.length_c   1.000
_cell.angle_alpha   90.00
_cell.angle_beta   90.00
_cell.angle_gamma   90.00
#
_symmetry.space_group_name_H-M   'P 1'
#
loop_
_entity.id
_entity.type
_entity.pdbx_description
1 polymer ?
#
loop_
_entity_poly.entity_id
_entity_poly.type
_entity_poly.pdbx_seq_one_letter_code
_entity_poly.pdbx_strand_id
1 'polypeptide(L)'
;MGSFWHPTEDKVIGCLADGLPRSAYQIGLETGIEAQALWSCLGRCWKKGLVLRSEKPIIEKVKVFRGRTGLKEINKTYYLYIYNSFKNQNEVVINGVRFVSWDEKYLDKRRPKPENKARLILKFLSENQDKAFYSKEILKQ
;
A
#
# COMPACT_ATOMS: atom_id res chain seq x y z
N MET A 1 28.77 -6.76 0.77
CA MET A 1 27.38 -6.50 1.18
C MET A 1 26.47 -7.37 0.34
N GLY A 2 25.98 -8.48 0.89
CA GLY A 2 25.04 -9.35 0.16
C GLY A 2 23.70 -8.64 0.04
N SER A 3 23.37 -8.12 -1.14
CA SER A 3 22.00 -7.77 -1.45
C SER A 3 21.20 -9.06 -1.40
N PHE A 4 20.34 -9.22 -0.38
CA PHE A 4 19.35 -10.29 -0.35
C PHE A 4 18.51 -10.18 -1.62
N TRP A 5 18.76 -11.09 -2.56
CA TRP A 5 18.04 -11.14 -3.83
C TRP A 5 16.55 -11.30 -3.54
N HIS A 6 15.75 -10.32 -3.94
CA HIS A 6 14.31 -10.35 -3.80
C HIS A 6 13.67 -10.35 -5.19
N PRO A 7 13.33 -11.53 -5.75
CA PRO A 7 12.88 -11.66 -7.13
C PRO A 7 11.66 -10.79 -7.44
N THR A 8 10.79 -10.56 -6.45
CA THR A 8 9.60 -9.71 -6.58
C THR A 8 9.96 -8.23 -6.64
N GLU A 9 10.95 -7.79 -5.85
CA GLU A 9 11.40 -6.40 -5.79
C GLU A 9 12.10 -6.02 -7.09
N ASP A 10 13.00 -6.89 -7.58
CA ASP A 10 13.73 -6.67 -8.84
C ASP A 10 12.78 -6.62 -10.04
N LYS A 11 11.75 -7.49 -10.08
CA LYS A 11 10.72 -7.44 -11.13
C LYS A 11 9.91 -6.14 -11.10
N VAL A 12 9.53 -5.67 -9.90
CA VAL A 12 8.79 -4.40 -9.76
C VAL A 12 9.65 -3.21 -10.18
N ILE A 13 10.91 -3.17 -9.75
CA ILE A 13 11.85 -2.10 -10.13
C ILE A 13 12.13 -2.14 -11.63
N GLY A 14 12.40 -3.32 -12.19
CA GLY A 14 12.61 -3.50 -13.62
C GLY A 14 11.42 -3.04 -14.46
N CYS A 15 10.19 -3.34 -14.01
CA CYS A 15 8.95 -2.84 -14.64
C CYS A 15 8.85 -1.31 -14.60
N LEU A 16 9.38 -0.64 -13.57
CA LEU A 16 9.32 0.82 -13.41
C LEU A 16 10.57 1.56 -13.92
N ALA A 17 11.57 0.85 -14.44
CA ALA A 17 12.88 1.41 -14.76
C ALA A 17 12.85 2.42 -15.91
N ASP A 18 11.81 2.40 -16.74
CA ASP A 18 11.56 3.39 -17.80
C ASP A 18 11.09 4.77 -17.27
N GLY A 19 10.87 4.89 -15.95
CA GLY A 19 10.42 6.12 -15.31
C GLY A 19 8.95 6.45 -15.54
N LEU A 20 8.18 5.57 -16.19
CA LEU A 20 6.78 5.82 -16.50
C LEU A 20 5.89 5.47 -15.29
N PRO A 21 4.92 6.34 -14.94
CA PRO A 21 3.96 6.04 -13.89
C PRO A 21 3.08 4.83 -14.21
N ARG A 22 3.04 3.84 -13.31
CA ARG A 22 2.17 2.67 -13.44
C ARG A 22 1.33 2.44 -12.18
N SER A 23 0.11 1.92 -12.38
CA SER A 23 -0.74 1.42 -11.31
C SER A 23 -0.30 0.01 -10.88
N ALA A 24 -0.64 -0.39 -9.64
CA ALA A 24 -0.39 -1.76 -9.18
C ALA A 24 -1.01 -2.83 -10.10
N TYR A 25 -2.14 -2.52 -10.74
CA TYR A 25 -2.76 -3.41 -11.72
C TYR A 25 -1.88 -3.62 -12.96
N GLN A 26 -1.35 -2.53 -13.55
CA GLN A 26 -0.44 -2.62 -14.69
C GLN A 26 0.84 -3.35 -14.34
N ILE A 27 1.44 -3.04 -13.18
CA ILE A 27 2.64 -3.73 -12.70
C ILE A 27 2.37 -5.23 -12.54
N GLY A 28 1.23 -5.63 -11.95
CA GLY A 28 0.86 -7.04 -11.82
C GLY A 28 0.66 -7.74 -13.16
N LEU A 29 0.05 -7.06 -14.13
CA LEU A 29 -0.14 -7.59 -15.49
C LEU A 29 1.20 -7.82 -16.21
N GLU A 30 2.12 -6.85 -16.13
CA GLU A 30 3.43 -6.92 -16.80
C GLU A 30 4.38 -7.93 -16.12
N THR A 31 4.33 -8.05 -14.79
CA THR A 31 5.27 -8.88 -14.02
C THR A 31 4.76 -10.30 -13.73
N GLY A 32 3.45 -10.54 -13.87
CA GLY A 32 2.79 -11.79 -13.49
C GLY A 32 2.76 -12.05 -11.98
N ILE A 33 3.05 -11.05 -11.15
CA ILE A 33 3.07 -11.19 -9.69
C ILE A 33 1.62 -11.22 -9.17
N GLU A 34 1.33 -12.17 -8.28
CA GLU A 34 0.05 -12.26 -7.60
C GLU A 34 -0.25 -11.00 -6.77
N ALA A 35 -1.53 -10.60 -6.72
CA ALA A 35 -1.93 -9.30 -6.22
C ALA A 35 -1.47 -9.04 -4.78
N GLN A 36 -1.66 -10.00 -3.86
CA GLN A 36 -1.30 -9.84 -2.45
C GLN A 36 0.21 -9.69 -2.26
N ALA A 37 1.00 -10.50 -2.98
CA ALA A 37 2.45 -10.37 -3.00
C ALA A 37 2.90 -9.01 -3.56
N LEU A 38 2.24 -8.52 -4.62
CA LEU A 38 2.56 -7.24 -5.23
C LEU A 38 2.27 -6.05 -4.30
N TRP A 39 1.08 -6.01 -3.67
CA TRP A 39 0.73 -4.96 -2.71
C TRP A 39 1.73 -4.89 -1.55
N SER A 40 2.09 -6.05 -1.01
CA SER A 40 3.09 -6.15 0.06
C SER A 40 4.47 -5.69 -0.42
N CYS A 41 4.85 -6.03 -1.65
CA CYS A 41 6.11 -5.60 -2.25
C CYS A 41 6.16 -4.09 -2.47
N LEU A 42 5.14 -3.50 -3.11
CA LEU A 42 5.05 -2.07 -3.36
C LEU A 42 5.08 -1.26 -2.06
N GLY A 43 4.36 -1.72 -1.03
CA GLY A 43 4.40 -1.08 0.29
C GLY A 43 5.81 -1.07 0.90
N ARG A 44 6.57 -2.17 0.75
CA ARG A 44 7.98 -2.22 1.19
C ARG A 44 8.88 -1.35 0.34
N CYS A 45 8.75 -1.38 -0.99
CA CYS A 45 9.53 -0.57 -1.90
C CYS A 45 9.34 0.94 -1.62
N TRP A 46 8.10 1.35 -1.36
CA TRP A 46 7.78 2.73 -1.04
C TRP A 46 8.38 3.16 0.30
N LYS A 47 8.26 2.32 1.34
CA LYS A 47 8.90 2.54 2.66
C LYS A 47 10.42 2.61 2.58
N LYS A 48 11.04 1.81 1.70
CA LYS A 48 12.49 1.83 1.44
C LYS A 48 12.93 3.03 0.57
N GLY A 49 11.99 3.82 0.03
CA GLY A 49 12.29 4.91 -0.89
C GLY A 49 12.74 4.46 -2.29
N LEU A 50 12.51 3.20 -2.67
CA LEU A 50 12.85 2.66 -3.99
C LEU A 50 11.87 3.08 -5.07
N VAL A 51 10.63 3.37 -4.68
CA VAL A 51 9.59 3.91 -5.55
C VAL A 51 8.95 5.11 -4.86
N LEU A 52 8.45 6.03 -5.67
CA LEU A 52 7.55 7.09 -5.19
C LEU A 52 6.12 6.72 -5.57
N ARG A 53 5.16 7.11 -4.74
CA ARG A 53 3.73 6.85 -4.97
C ARG A 53 3.00 8.17 -5.15
N SER A 54 1.94 8.21 -5.96
CA SER A 54 1.10 9.40 -6.05
C SER A 54 0.61 9.83 -4.66
N GLU A 55 0.67 11.13 -4.38
CA GLU A 55 0.26 11.70 -3.09
C GLU A 55 -1.21 11.36 -2.80
N LYS A 56 -2.05 11.55 -3.82
CA LYS A 56 -3.48 11.26 -3.78
C LYS A 56 -3.80 10.05 -4.66
N PRO A 57 -4.83 9.27 -4.31
CA PRO A 57 -5.32 8.24 -5.21
C PRO A 57 -5.97 8.89 -6.43
N ILE A 58 -5.72 8.31 -7.60
CA ILE A 58 -6.40 8.64 -8.85
C ILE A 58 -7.77 7.97 -8.85
N ILE A 59 -8.78 8.74 -9.24
CA ILE A 59 -10.16 8.28 -9.37
C ILE A 59 -10.53 8.36 -10.84
N GLU A 60 -10.86 7.20 -11.41
CA GLU A 60 -11.23 7.06 -12.82
C GLU A 60 -12.63 6.43 -12.91
N LYS A 61 -13.49 6.98 -13.77
CA LYS A 61 -14.80 6.39 -14.06
C LYS A 61 -14.63 5.32 -15.14
N VAL A 62 -14.86 4.07 -14.76
CA VAL A 62 -14.74 2.93 -15.67
C VAL A 62 -16.09 2.28 -15.87
N LYS A 63 -16.39 1.97 -17.13
CA LYS A 63 -17.57 1.22 -17.56
C LYS A 63 -17.25 -0.28 -17.54
N VAL A 64 -17.93 -1.03 -16.67
CA VAL A 64 -17.73 -2.47 -16.53
C VAL A 64 -19.02 -3.20 -16.89
N PHE A 65 -18.92 -4.15 -17.82
CA PHE A 65 -20.03 -5.02 -18.19
C PHE A 65 -20.26 -6.07 -17.09
N ARG A 66 -21.48 -6.15 -16.55
CA ARG A 66 -21.88 -7.08 -15.49
C ARG A 66 -22.90 -8.12 -15.96
N GLY A 67 -22.76 -8.61 -17.19
CA GLY A 67 -23.64 -9.63 -17.75
C GLY A 67 -25.06 -9.10 -17.91
N ARG A 68 -26.06 -9.79 -17.33
CA ARG A 68 -27.49 -9.44 -17.47
C ARG A 68 -27.86 -8.07 -16.92
N THR A 69 -27.11 -7.55 -15.94
CA THR A 69 -27.29 -6.20 -15.40
C THR A 69 -26.81 -5.11 -16.39
N GLY A 70 -26.16 -5.50 -17.48
CA GLY A 70 -25.65 -4.58 -18.50
C GLY A 70 -24.40 -3.82 -18.05
N LEU A 71 -24.26 -2.61 -18.57
CA LEU A 71 -23.11 -1.75 -18.36
C LEU A 71 -23.27 -0.93 -17.09
N LYS A 72 -22.33 -1.08 -16.14
CA LYS A 72 -22.32 -0.30 -14.90
C LYS A 72 -21.09 0.59 -14.85
N GLU A 73 -21.29 1.87 -14.56
CA GLU A 73 -20.22 2.79 -14.24
C GLU A 73 -19.77 2.58 -12.79
N ILE A 74 -18.46 2.43 -12.59
CA ILE A 74 -17.83 2.34 -11.28
C ILE A 74 -16.66 3.33 -11.20
N ASN A 75 -16.42 3.86 -10.01
CA ASN A 75 -15.21 4.63 -9.74
C ASN A 75 -14.09 3.65 -9.36
N LYS A 76 -13.08 3.54 -10.22
CA LYS A 76 -11.83 2.82 -9.92
C LYS A 76 -10.90 3.80 -9.21
N THR A 77 -10.50 3.46 -7.98
CA THR A 77 -9.56 4.24 -7.18
C THR A 77 -8.24 3.51 -7.08
N TYR A 78 -7.13 4.13 -7.47
CA TYR A 78 -5.80 3.51 -7.44
C TYR A 78 -4.68 4.53 -7.23
N TYR A 79 -3.51 4.08 -6.78
CA TYR A 79 -2.30 4.89 -6.74
C TYR A 79 -1.41 4.56 -7.94
N LEU A 80 -0.64 5.55 -8.38
CA LEU A 80 0.46 5.35 -9.34
C LEU A 80 1.79 5.25 -8.60
N TYR A 81 2.72 4.52 -9.19
CA TYR A 81 4.07 4.33 -8.71
C TYR A 81 5.07 4.66 -9.81
N ILE A 82 6.21 5.23 -9.42
CA ILE A 82 7.36 5.50 -10.28
C ILE A 82 8.63 5.01 -9.60
N TYR A 83 9.63 4.63 -10.40
CA TYR A 83 10.94 4.32 -9.87
C TYR A 83 11.62 5.56 -9.30
N ASN A 84 12.21 5.43 -8.12
CA ASN A 84 13.01 6.51 -7.54
C ASN A 84 14.47 6.39 -7.99
N SER A 85 14.76 6.84 -9.21
CA SER A 85 16.09 6.74 -9.82
C SER A 85 17.21 7.33 -8.96
N PHE A 86 16.89 8.36 -8.18
CA PHE A 86 17.78 8.94 -7.19
C PHE A 86 17.15 8.71 -5.83
N LYS A 87 17.59 7.70 -5.07
CA LYS A 87 17.07 7.32 -3.73
C LYS A 87 16.90 8.48 -2.71
N ASN A 88 17.32 9.69 -3.04
CA ASN A 88 17.22 10.91 -2.24
C ASN A 88 16.13 11.89 -2.70
N GLN A 89 15.39 11.59 -3.77
CA GLN A 89 14.23 12.41 -4.14
C GLN A 89 13.05 12.03 -3.25
N ASN A 90 12.57 13.00 -2.47
CA ASN A 90 11.37 12.85 -1.65
C ASN A 90 10.09 13.13 -2.45
N GLU A 91 10.21 13.83 -3.58
CA GLU A 91 9.08 14.27 -4.36
C GLU A 91 9.45 14.49 -5.81
N VAL A 92 8.53 14.13 -6.72
CA VAL A 92 8.61 14.41 -8.16
C VAL A 92 7.21 14.73 -8.68
N VAL A 93 7.10 15.66 -9.64
CA VAL A 93 5.84 15.93 -10.36
C VAL A 93 5.99 15.46 -11.80
N ILE A 94 5.09 14.56 -12.24
CA ILE A 94 5.03 14.06 -13.62
C ILE A 94 3.59 14.23 -14.12
N ASN A 95 3.41 14.90 -15.26
CA ASN A 95 2.09 15.13 -15.87
C ASN A 95 1.05 15.72 -14.90
N GLY A 96 1.47 16.64 -14.02
CA GLY A 96 0.60 17.25 -13.00
C GLY A 96 0.24 16.35 -11.82
N VAL A 97 0.75 15.12 -11.78
CA VAL A 97 0.60 14.20 -10.64
C VAL A 97 1.85 14.30 -9.75
N ARG A 98 1.62 14.61 -8.47
CA ARG A 98 2.67 14.67 -7.45
C ARG A 98 2.93 13.27 -6.88
N PHE A 99 4.18 12.85 -6.90
CA PHE A 99 4.67 11.59 -6.34
C PHE A 99 5.52 11.87 -5.13
N VAL A 100 5.34 11.11 -4.06
CA VAL A 100 5.95 11.36 -2.75
C VAL A 100 6.62 10.11 -2.20
N SER A 101 7.66 10.30 -1.41
CA SER A 101 8.27 9.27 -0.60
C SER A 101 7.33 8.86 0.54
N TRP A 102 7.68 7.77 1.21
CA TRP A 102 6.86 7.28 2.31
C TRP A 102 6.91 8.24 3.49
N ASP A 103 5.72 8.64 3.94
CA ASP A 103 5.49 9.39 5.17
C ASP A 103 4.12 8.94 5.72
N GLU A 104 4.01 8.85 7.04
CA GLU A 104 2.78 8.44 7.72
C GLU A 104 1.59 9.37 7.37
N LYS A 105 1.85 10.65 7.09
CA LYS A 105 0.82 11.62 6.68
C LYS A 105 0.12 11.27 5.36
N TYR A 106 0.78 10.48 4.50
CA TYR A 106 0.26 10.04 3.21
C TYR A 106 -0.46 8.68 3.27
N LEU A 107 -0.59 8.08 4.47
CA LEU A 107 -1.41 6.88 4.61
C LEU A 107 -2.89 7.21 4.36
N ASP A 108 -3.57 6.30 3.67
CA ASP A 108 -4.98 6.45 3.37
C ASP A 108 -5.81 6.34 4.67
N LYS A 109 -6.31 7.48 5.15
CA LYS A 109 -7.10 7.60 6.37
C LYS A 109 -8.48 6.94 6.27
N ARG A 110 -8.93 6.55 5.06
CA ARG A 110 -10.26 5.92 4.85
C ARG A 110 -10.38 4.57 5.55
N ARG A 111 -9.27 3.89 5.83
CA ARG A 111 -9.24 2.71 6.69
C ARG A 111 -8.48 3.06 7.97
N PRO A 112 -9.18 3.43 9.06
CA PRO A 112 -8.49 3.55 10.33
C PRO A 112 -7.80 2.22 10.62
N LYS A 113 -6.53 2.28 11.01
CA LYS A 113 -5.79 1.10 11.41
C LYS A 113 -6.55 0.52 12.61
N PRO A 114 -7.07 -0.71 12.54
CA PRO A 114 -7.71 -1.31 13.70
C PRO A 114 -6.68 -1.33 14.83
N GLU A 115 -7.09 -0.92 16.02
CA GLU A 115 -6.23 -1.00 17.18
C GLU A 115 -5.72 -2.44 17.32
N ASN A 116 -4.40 -2.57 17.49
CA ASN A 116 -3.79 -3.89 17.57
C ASN A 116 -4.32 -4.57 18.84
N LYS A 117 -5.11 -5.65 18.70
CA LYS A 117 -5.64 -6.43 19.84
C LYS A 117 -4.56 -6.76 20.86
N ALA A 118 -3.34 -7.09 20.42
CA ALA A 118 -2.23 -7.34 21.33
C ALA A 118 -1.81 -6.09 22.12
N ARG A 119 -1.79 -4.90 21.49
CA ARG A 119 -1.55 -3.64 22.22
C ARG A 119 -2.69 -3.30 23.17
N LEU A 120 -3.94 -3.57 22.79
CA LEU A 120 -5.09 -3.41 23.69
C LEU A 120 -4.99 -4.33 24.90
N ILE A 121 -4.66 -5.60 24.69
CA ILE A 121 -4.44 -6.57 25.77
C ILE A 121 -3.27 -6.12 26.65
N LEU A 122 -2.13 -5.73 26.07
CA LEU A 122 -0.98 -5.24 26.84
C LEU A 122 -1.32 -3.97 27.62
N LYS A 123 -2.05 -3.03 27.03
CA LYS A 123 -2.52 -1.82 27.70
C LYS A 123 -3.45 -2.17 28.86
N PHE A 124 -4.44 -3.03 28.62
CA PHE A 124 -5.36 -3.51 29.66
C PHE A 124 -4.63 -4.18 30.83
N LEU A 125 -3.69 -5.08 30.53
CA LEU A 125 -2.86 -5.74 31.55
C LEU A 125 -1.99 -4.72 32.31
N SER A 126 -1.46 -3.69 31.63
CA SER A 126 -0.67 -2.64 32.27
C SER A 126 -1.50 -1.71 33.17
N GLU A 127 -2.75 -1.44 32.80
CA GLU A 127 -3.68 -0.60 33.56
C GLU A 127 -4.32 -1.35 34.74
N ASN A 128 -4.23 -2.69 34.77
CA ASN A 128 -4.83 -3.54 35.79
C ASN A 128 -3.83 -4.57 36.34
N GLN A 129 -2.57 -4.18 36.57
CA GLN A 129 -1.51 -5.06 37.08
C GLN A 129 -1.80 -5.63 38.48
N ASP A 130 -2.64 -4.94 39.24
CA ASP A 130 -3.05 -5.23 40.61
C ASP A 130 -4.23 -6.22 40.70
N LYS A 131 -4.78 -6.66 39.56
CA LYS A 131 -5.99 -7.49 39.50
C LYS A 131 -5.75 -8.75 38.67
N ALA A 132 -6.26 -9.88 39.16
CA ALA A 132 -6.31 -11.12 38.39
C ALA A 132 -7.63 -11.22 37.62
N PHE A 133 -7.58 -11.49 36.32
CA PHE A 133 -8.78 -11.65 35.47
C PHE A 133 -8.82 -13.03 34.82
N TYR A 134 -10.03 -13.54 34.63
CA TYR A 134 -10.24 -14.74 33.82
C TYR A 134 -10.38 -14.37 32.33
N SER A 135 -9.91 -15.22 31.41
CA SER A 135 -9.93 -14.96 29.96
C SER A 135 -11.32 -14.63 29.39
N LYS A 136 -12.41 -14.99 30.09
CA LYS A 136 -13.80 -14.69 29.72
C LYS A 136 -14.24 -13.26 30.04
N GLU A 137 -13.54 -12.55 30.92
CA GLU A 137 -13.85 -11.18 31.34
C GLU A 137 -13.22 -10.14 30.39
N ILE A 138 -12.11 -10.49 29.75
CA ILE A 138 -11.35 -9.64 28.81
C ILE A 138 -12.13 -9.39 27.50
N LEU A 139 -13.12 -10.24 27.17
CA LEU A 139 -13.81 -10.24 25.88
C LEU A 139 -15.18 -9.53 25.87
N LYS A 140 -15.59 -8.93 26.99
CA LYS A 140 -16.92 -8.30 27.17
C LYS A 140 -16.95 -6.78 27.02
N GLN A 141 -15.85 -6.12 26.70
CA GLN A 141 -15.78 -4.66 26.54
C GLN A 141 -15.46 -4.25 25.10
#